data_AF-J6IBZ7-F1
#
_entry.id   AF-J6IBZ7-F1
#
_cell.length_a   1.000
_cell.length_b   1.000
_cell.length_c   1.000
_cell.angle_alpha   90.00
_cell.angle_beta   90.00
_cell.angle_gamma   90.00
#
_symmetry.space_group_name_H-M   'P 1'
#
loop_
_entity.id
_entity.type
_entity.pdbx_description
1 polymer ?
#
loop_
_entity_poly.entity_id
_entity_poly.type
_entity_poly.pdbx_seq_one_letter_code
_entity_poly.pdbx_strand_id
1 'polypeptide(L)'
;MEIQGRIKQIFPSQVIGQNGFEKRDLVIVTEEQYPQTIIIQFTQQRCDLLDSLQVGQVVKVYINIRGREWRSPYGEIKYFNTIEGWKIEVIQTTNVANQQPVQQTPQQPVAQAAPAPPPQRAPQQVQQPQLFDNHGREPNPAIFDNQEGDNLPF
;
A
#
# COMPACT_ATOMS: atom_id res chain seq x y z
N MET A 1 -25.79 16.85 -1.89
CA MET A 1 -24.64 17.51 -2.56
C MET A 1 -23.44 16.56 -2.55
N GLU A 2 -22.44 16.79 -3.39
CA GLU A 2 -21.23 15.98 -3.44
C GLU A 2 -19.98 16.82 -3.73
N ILE A 3 -18.82 16.36 -3.28
CA ILE A 3 -17.51 16.94 -3.58
C ILE A 3 -16.58 15.79 -3.99
N GLN A 4 -15.82 15.98 -5.06
CA GLN A 4 -14.77 15.07 -5.47
C GLN A 4 -13.39 15.67 -5.20
N GLY A 5 -12.45 14.83 -4.74
CA GLY A 5 -11.08 15.25 -4.55
C GLY A 5 -10.16 14.11 -4.14
N ARG A 6 -8.88 14.42 -4.04
CA ARG A 6 -7.84 13.50 -3.57
C ARG A 6 -7.71 13.58 -2.05
N ILE A 7 -7.70 12.44 -1.36
CA ILE A 7 -7.45 12.38 0.07
C ILE A 7 -6.05 12.93 0.36
N LYS A 8 -6.00 13.99 1.16
CA LYS A 8 -4.76 14.59 1.67
C LYS A 8 -4.41 14.06 3.06
N GLN A 9 -5.40 13.88 3.92
CA GLN A 9 -5.19 13.45 5.30
C GLN A 9 -6.43 12.79 5.87
N ILE A 10 -6.25 11.73 6.66
CA ILE A 10 -7.28 11.07 7.45
C ILE A 10 -6.88 11.22 8.91
N PHE A 11 -7.72 11.84 9.73
CA PHE A 11 -7.46 11.97 11.16
C PHE A 11 -7.94 10.72 11.92
N PRO A 12 -7.40 10.45 13.12
CA PRO A 12 -7.97 9.44 14.01
C PRO A 12 -9.37 9.85 14.47
N SER A 13 -10.21 8.87 14.79
CA SER A 13 -11.48 9.11 15.48
C SER A 13 -11.27 9.79 16.82
N GLN A 14 -12.20 10.65 17.20
CA GLN A 14 -12.23 11.40 18.45
C GLN A 14 -13.61 11.25 19.09
N VAL A 15 -13.63 10.88 20.37
CA VAL A 15 -14.86 10.93 21.19
C VAL A 15 -14.97 12.30 21.83
N ILE A 16 -16.09 12.97 21.62
CA ILE A 16 -16.37 14.32 22.09
C ILE A 16 -17.46 14.26 23.17
N GLY A 17 -17.20 14.92 24.30
CA GLY A 17 -18.14 14.98 25.41
C GLY A 17 -18.27 13.65 26.16
N GLN A 18 -19.17 13.63 27.15
CA GLN A 18 -19.41 12.45 28.00
C GLN A 18 -20.45 11.49 27.40
N ASN A 19 -21.12 11.88 26.31
CA ASN A 19 -22.18 11.12 25.66
C ASN A 19 -21.68 10.13 24.60
N GLY A 20 -20.35 9.98 24.44
CA GLY A 20 -19.79 9.04 23.46
C GLY A 20 -19.93 9.51 22.02
N PHE A 21 -20.13 10.81 21.76
CA PHE A 21 -20.27 11.30 20.39
C PHE A 21 -18.93 11.19 19.65
N GLU A 22 -18.83 10.24 18.73
CA GLU A 22 -17.64 10.06 17.91
C GLU A 22 -17.68 10.94 16.67
N LYS A 23 -16.53 11.55 16.35
CA LYS A 23 -16.27 12.22 15.09
C LYS A 23 -14.93 11.79 14.50
N ARG A 24 -14.82 11.87 13.18
CA ARG A 24 -13.58 11.68 12.45
C ARG A 24 -13.50 12.63 11.28
N ASP A 25 -12.34 13.25 11.09
CA ASP A 25 -12.15 14.29 10.09
C ASP A 25 -11.32 13.75 8.90
N LEU A 26 -11.75 14.09 7.68
CA LEU A 26 -11.09 13.80 6.41
C LEU A 26 -10.74 15.11 5.72
N VAL A 27 -9.53 15.23 5.18
CA VAL A 27 -9.13 16.37 4.34
C VAL A 27 -8.93 15.89 2.92
N ILE A 28 -9.59 16.55 1.98
CA ILE A 28 -9.40 16.35 0.54
C ILE A 28 -8.89 17.62 -0.13
N VAL A 29 -8.29 17.45 -1.31
CA VAL A 29 -7.98 18.53 -2.24
C VAL A 29 -8.84 18.32 -3.49
N THR A 30 -9.65 19.31 -3.87
CA THR A 30 -10.55 19.22 -5.03
C THR A 30 -9.77 19.15 -6.36
N GLU A 31 -10.34 18.50 -7.37
CA GLU A 31 -9.74 18.33 -8.70
C GLU A 31 -10.30 19.35 -9.71
N GLU A 32 -10.14 20.64 -9.41
CA GLU A 32 -10.60 21.76 -10.24
C GLU A 32 -9.45 22.71 -10.58
N GLN A 33 -9.70 23.72 -11.42
CA GLN A 33 -8.66 24.69 -11.83
C GLN A 33 -8.01 25.41 -10.63
N TYR A 34 -8.76 25.62 -9.55
CA TYR A 34 -8.30 26.23 -8.31
C TYR A 34 -8.54 25.28 -7.14
N PRO A 35 -7.65 24.30 -6.92
CA PRO A 35 -7.83 23.28 -5.90
C PRO A 35 -8.05 23.87 -4.51
N GLN A 36 -9.13 23.45 -3.86
CA GLN A 36 -9.47 23.82 -2.49
C GLN A 36 -9.11 22.69 -1.55
N THR A 37 -8.49 23.01 -0.41
CA THR A 37 -8.30 22.05 0.68
C THR A 37 -9.50 22.11 1.60
N ILE A 38 -10.30 21.04 1.63
CA ILE A 38 -11.58 21.00 2.34
C ILE A 38 -11.53 19.92 3.42
N ILE A 39 -11.91 20.28 4.64
CA ILE A 39 -12.13 19.35 5.74
C ILE A 39 -13.60 18.91 5.76
N ILE A 40 -13.82 17.61 5.92
CA ILE A 40 -15.12 16.95 5.92
C ILE A 40 -15.20 16.11 7.20
N GLN A 41 -16.26 16.34 7.98
CA GLN A 41 -16.49 15.63 9.24
C GLN A 41 -17.43 14.44 9.03
N PHE A 42 -17.04 13.28 9.54
CA PHE A 42 -17.88 12.09 9.67
C PHE A 42 -18.21 11.91 11.15
N THR A 43 -19.40 11.38 11.44
CA THR A 43 -19.91 11.26 12.81
C THR A 43 -20.48 9.87 13.06
N GLN A 44 -20.35 9.38 14.28
CA GLN A 44 -20.89 8.09 14.73
C GLN A 44 -20.48 6.94 13.77
N GLN A 45 -21.43 6.11 13.32
CA GLN A 45 -21.19 4.95 12.46
C GLN A 45 -20.56 5.27 11.10
N ARG A 46 -20.48 6.55 10.72
CA ARG A 46 -19.87 6.98 9.45
C ARG A 46 -18.36 7.16 9.57
N CYS A 47 -17.81 7.15 10.79
CA CYS A 47 -16.35 7.21 11.00
C CYS A 47 -15.65 5.99 10.40
N ASP A 48 -16.29 4.82 10.48
CA ASP A 48 -15.82 3.53 9.95
C ASP A 48 -15.68 3.55 8.42
N LEU A 49 -16.40 4.44 7.72
CA LEU A 49 -16.27 4.61 6.27
C LEU A 49 -14.86 5.04 5.84
N LEU A 50 -14.06 5.57 6.78
CA LEU A 50 -12.70 6.02 6.53
C LEU A 50 -11.64 4.95 6.80
N ASP A 51 -12.00 3.79 7.36
CA ASP A 51 -11.04 2.76 7.81
C ASP A 51 -10.26 2.11 6.66
N SER A 52 -10.91 1.92 5.52
CA SER A 52 -10.32 1.29 4.33
C SER A 52 -9.66 2.27 3.38
N LEU A 53 -9.73 3.58 3.68
CA LEU A 53 -9.25 4.63 2.80
C LEU A 53 -7.78 4.96 3.06
N GLN A 54 -7.12 5.43 2.01
CA GLN A 54 -5.71 5.78 2.05
C GLN A 54 -5.46 7.17 1.48
N VAL A 55 -4.49 7.87 2.05
CA VAL A 55 -3.99 9.14 1.51
C VAL A 55 -3.56 8.93 0.05
N GLY A 56 -3.93 9.88 -0.81
CA GLY A 56 -3.67 9.84 -2.24
C GLY A 56 -4.79 9.24 -3.09
N GLN A 57 -5.77 8.54 -2.51
CA GLN A 57 -6.92 8.05 -3.26
C GLN A 57 -7.81 9.21 -3.73
N VAL A 58 -8.38 9.08 -4.93
CA VAL A 58 -9.42 9.99 -5.42
C VAL A 58 -10.77 9.47 -4.95
N VAL A 59 -11.55 10.33 -4.32
CA VAL A 59 -12.85 9.98 -3.73
C VAL A 59 -13.93 10.97 -4.12
N LYS A 60 -15.16 10.46 -4.21
CA LYS A 60 -16.38 11.25 -4.21
C LYS A 60 -17.02 11.15 -2.83
N VAL A 61 -17.26 12.31 -2.22
CA VAL A 61 -17.87 12.40 -0.89
C VAL A 61 -19.23 13.07 -0.99
N TYR A 62 -20.25 12.39 -0.52
CA TYR A 62 -21.59 12.95 -0.41
C TYR A 62 -21.74 13.68 0.91
N ILE A 63 -22.21 14.92 0.83
CA ILE A 63 -22.15 15.85 1.95
C ILE A 63 -23.49 16.55 2.22
N ASN A 64 -23.62 17.02 3.46
CA ASN A 64 -24.54 18.06 3.90
C ASN A 64 -23.72 19.24 4.42
N ILE A 65 -24.21 20.47 4.22
CA ILE A 65 -23.63 21.67 4.82
C ILE A 65 -24.53 22.10 5.96
N ARG A 66 -23.98 22.20 7.17
CA ARG A 66 -24.70 22.61 8.38
C ARG A 66 -24.16 23.95 8.85
N GLY A 67 -25.05 24.93 9.01
CA GLY A 67 -24.75 26.19 9.67
C GLY A 67 -25.02 26.09 11.17
N ARG A 68 -24.15 26.68 11.99
CA ARG A 68 -24.37 26.85 13.43
C ARG A 68 -24.04 28.27 13.83
N GLU A 69 -24.95 28.86 14.60
CA GLU A 69 -24.69 30.10 15.31
C GLU A 69 -24.01 29.74 16.65
N TRP A 70 -22.92 30.42 16.95
CA TRP A 70 -22.24 30.32 18.23
C TRP A 70 -22.17 31.69 18.87
N ARG A 71 -22.70 31.79 20.10
CA ARG A 71 -22.58 33.00 20.91
C ARG A 71 -21.41 32.83 21.86
N SER A 72 -20.47 33.76 21.79
CA SER A 72 -19.34 33.82 22.72
C SER A 72 -19.81 34.23 24.13
N PRO A 73 -19.04 33.91 25.18
CA PRO A 73 -19.32 34.39 26.54
C PRO A 73 -19.39 35.92 26.67
N TYR A 74 -18.77 36.65 25.74
CA TYR A 74 -18.75 38.12 25.70
C TYR A 74 -19.90 38.73 24.88
N GLY A 75 -20.83 37.91 24.37
CA GLY A 75 -22.02 38.35 23.64
C GLY A 75 -21.86 38.49 22.12
N GLU A 76 -20.64 38.34 21.58
CA GLU A 76 -20.42 38.30 20.12
C GLU A 76 -21.04 37.03 19.51
N ILE A 77 -21.74 37.17 18.39
CA ILE A 77 -22.31 36.07 17.61
C ILE A 77 -21.37 35.76 16.43
N LYS A 78 -21.01 34.47 16.26
CA LYS A 78 -20.25 33.96 15.11
C LYS A 78 -21.02 32.85 14.41
N TYR A 79 -20.85 32.75 13.10
CA TYR A 79 -21.44 31.69 12.29
C TYR A 79 -20.36 30.72 11.83
N PHE A 80 -20.62 29.43 11.98
CA PHE A 80 -19.72 28.38 11.53
C PHE A 80 -20.46 27.45 10.59
N ASN A 81 -19.77 27.00 9.55
CA ASN A 81 -20.25 25.93 8.70
C ASN A 81 -19.53 24.63 9.06
N THR A 82 -20.22 23.52 8.91
CA THR A 82 -19.67 22.17 8.99
C THR A 82 -20.09 21.41 7.76
N ILE A 83 -19.11 20.87 7.04
CA ILE A 83 -19.35 19.96 5.92
C ILE A 83 -19.36 18.56 6.52
N GLU A 84 -20.54 17.94 6.55
CA GLU A 84 -20.72 16.60 7.11
C GLU A 84 -20.85 15.57 5.99
N GLY A 85 -19.94 14.59 5.98
CA GLY A 85 -19.96 13.46 5.07
C GLY A 85 -20.93 12.38 5.54
N TRP A 86 -21.75 11.87 4.62
CA TRP A 86 -22.66 10.75 4.91
C TRP A 86 -22.43 9.51 4.05
N LYS A 87 -21.69 9.64 2.94
CA LYS A 87 -21.24 8.54 2.09
C LYS A 87 -19.94 8.94 1.40
N ILE A 88 -19.08 7.97 1.11
CA ILE A 88 -17.82 8.14 0.39
C ILE A 88 -17.61 6.97 -0.58
N GLU A 89 -17.10 7.27 -1.76
CA GLU A 89 -16.80 6.29 -2.81
C GLU A 89 -15.38 6.54 -3.33
N VAL A 90 -14.58 5.48 -3.44
CA VAL A 90 -13.28 5.55 -4.12
C VAL A 90 -13.53 5.53 -5.62
N ILE A 91 -13.01 6.53 -6.31
CA ILE A 91 -13.02 6.58 -7.77
C ILE A 91 -11.82 5.78 -8.26
N GLN A 92 -12.08 4.61 -8.86
CA GLN A 92 -11.03 3.83 -9.49
C GLN A 92 -10.54 4.59 -10.73
N THR A 93 -9.39 5.23 -10.62
CA THR A 93 -8.63 5.61 -11.82
C THR A 93 -8.02 4.34 -12.36
N THR A 94 -8.62 3.76 -13.40
CA THR A 94 -8.00 2.70 -14.18
C THR A 94 -6.67 3.24 -14.68
N ASN A 95 -5.58 2.83 -14.03
CA ASN A 95 -4.24 3.09 -14.54
C ASN A 95 -4.16 2.37 -15.89
N VAL A 96 -4.35 3.13 -16.97
CA VAL A 96 -3.85 2.74 -18.29
C VAL A 96 -2.32 2.78 -18.18
N ALA A 97 -1.77 1.72 -17.60
CA ALA A 97 -0.34 1.50 -17.57
C ALA A 97 0.16 1.63 -19.00
N ASN A 98 1.10 2.58 -19.18
CA ASN A 98 1.84 2.83 -20.41
C ASN A 98 2.08 1.55 -21.21
N GLN A 99 1.26 1.31 -22.24
CA GLN A 99 1.67 0.47 -23.34
C GLN A 99 2.73 1.29 -24.08
N GLN A 100 3.99 1.06 -23.72
CA GLN A 100 5.11 1.51 -24.53
C GLN A 100 4.92 0.91 -25.93
N PRO A 101 4.80 1.71 -27.00
CA PRO A 101 4.85 1.16 -28.34
C PRO A 101 6.24 0.56 -28.52
N VAL A 102 6.30 -0.78 -28.61
CA VAL A 102 7.51 -1.51 -29.00
C VAL A 102 7.89 -1.03 -30.40
N GLN A 103 8.93 -0.19 -30.46
CA GLN A 103 9.51 0.30 -31.69
C GLN A 103 10.21 -0.89 -32.37
N GLN A 104 9.54 -1.50 -33.35
CA GLN A 104 10.11 -2.55 -34.19
C GLN A 104 11.29 -1.98 -34.97
N THR A 105 12.49 -2.41 -34.63
CA THR A 105 13.69 -2.15 -35.42
C THR A 105 13.65 -3.03 -36.67
N PRO A 106 13.91 -2.49 -37.88
CA PRO A 106 13.98 -3.30 -39.09
C PRO A 106 15.16 -4.27 -39.02
N GLN A 107 14.88 -5.57 -39.06
CA GLN A 107 15.90 -6.61 -39.19
C GLN A 107 16.52 -6.56 -40.59
N GLN A 108 17.82 -6.34 -40.68
CA GLN A 108 18.58 -6.52 -41.91
C GLN A 108 18.73 -8.02 -42.24
N PRO A 109 18.78 -8.42 -43.53
CA PRO A 109 18.96 -9.82 -43.90
C PRO A 109 20.40 -10.27 -43.59
N VAL A 110 20.57 -11.24 -42.71
CA VAL A 110 21.86 -11.90 -42.49
C VAL A 110 22.13 -12.89 -43.62
N ALA A 111 23.26 -12.70 -44.31
CA ALA A 111 23.79 -13.62 -45.30
C ALA A 111 24.16 -14.97 -44.68
N GLN A 112 23.88 -16.06 -45.40
CA GLN A 112 24.23 -17.43 -45.00
C GLN A 112 25.75 -17.61 -44.86
N ALA A 113 26.19 -18.04 -43.68
CA ALA A 113 27.52 -18.56 -43.44
C ALA A 113 27.43 -20.04 -42.98
N ALA A 114 28.42 -20.82 -43.43
CA ALA A 114 28.56 -22.27 -43.42
C ALA A 114 28.34 -23.00 -42.07
N PRO A 115 28.06 -24.33 -42.08
CA PRO A 115 27.80 -25.12 -40.87
C PRO A 115 29.06 -25.28 -39.99
N ALA A 116 28.85 -25.17 -38.67
CA ALA A 116 29.87 -25.30 -37.63
C ALA A 116 30.27 -26.77 -37.37
N PRO A 117 31.53 -27.03 -36.94
CA PRO A 117 32.01 -28.36 -36.57
C PRO A 117 31.43 -28.84 -35.22
N PRO A 118 31.41 -30.15 -34.95
CA PRO A 118 30.79 -30.72 -33.75
C PRO A 118 31.56 -30.39 -32.45
N PRO A 119 30.86 -30.27 -31.31
CA PRO A 119 31.48 -29.90 -30.04
C PRO A 119 32.35 -31.03 -29.47
N GLN A 120 33.60 -30.70 -29.13
CA GLN A 120 34.49 -31.54 -28.35
C GLN A 120 34.06 -31.53 -26.87
N ARG A 121 33.93 -32.72 -26.29
CA ARG A 121 33.58 -32.93 -24.87
C ARG A 121 34.82 -32.66 -24.01
N ALA A 122 34.78 -31.62 -23.16
CA ALA A 122 35.83 -31.36 -22.19
C ALA A 122 35.76 -32.37 -21.02
N PRO A 123 36.89 -32.81 -20.45
CA PRO A 123 36.90 -33.67 -19.28
C PRO A 123 36.48 -32.89 -18.02
N GLN A 124 35.50 -33.42 -17.29
CA GLN A 124 35.11 -32.93 -15.97
C GLN A 124 36.23 -33.21 -14.97
N GLN A 125 36.74 -32.16 -14.32
CA GLN A 125 37.54 -32.30 -13.11
C GLN A 125 36.60 -32.57 -11.94
N VAL A 126 36.78 -33.72 -11.29
CA VAL A 126 36.15 -34.08 -10.02
C VAL A 126 36.60 -33.09 -8.95
N GLN A 127 35.66 -32.33 -8.38
CA GLN A 127 35.92 -31.42 -7.28
C GLN A 127 35.76 -32.16 -5.96
N GLN A 128 36.86 -32.28 -5.21
CA GLN A 128 36.87 -32.89 -3.88
C GLN A 128 36.23 -31.92 -2.86
N PRO A 129 35.36 -32.36 -1.95
CA PRO A 129 34.77 -31.47 -0.95
C PRO A 129 35.84 -31.03 0.07
N GLN A 130 36.08 -29.71 0.12
CA GLN A 130 36.95 -29.05 1.08
C GLN A 130 36.25 -29.05 2.45
N LEU A 131 36.79 -29.81 3.41
CA LEU A 131 36.18 -30.00 4.72
C LEU A 131 36.62 -28.97 5.79
N PHE A 132 37.30 -27.87 5.41
CA PHE A 132 37.84 -26.90 6.38
C PHE A 132 37.81 -25.45 5.87
N ASP A 133 37.26 -24.53 6.67
CA ASP A 133 37.35 -23.09 6.44
C ASP A 133 38.63 -22.51 7.07
N ASN A 134 39.22 -21.50 6.41
CA ASN A 134 40.54 -20.88 6.65
C ASN A 134 40.68 -20.09 7.97
N HIS A 135 39.89 -20.41 9.00
CA HIS A 135 39.87 -19.69 10.29
C HIS A 135 39.83 -20.61 11.53
N GLY A 136 40.12 -21.91 11.39
CA GLY A 136 40.47 -22.78 12.53
C GLY A 136 39.40 -22.88 13.64
N ARG A 137 38.12 -22.90 13.28
CA ARG A 137 37.02 -23.22 14.21
C ARG A 137 36.21 -24.38 13.65
N GLU A 138 36.00 -25.40 14.48
CA GLU A 138 35.21 -26.59 14.16
C GLU A 138 33.75 -26.23 13.80
N PRO A 139 33.16 -26.84 12.77
CA PRO A 139 31.72 -26.83 12.57
C PRO A 139 31.02 -27.69 13.63
N ASN A 140 29.95 -27.14 14.20
CA ASN A 140 29.13 -27.73 15.26
C ASN A 140 28.59 -29.14 14.86
N PRO A 141 28.85 -30.21 15.63
CA PRO A 141 28.43 -31.56 15.30
C PRO A 141 26.99 -31.78 15.78
N ALA A 142 26.02 -31.59 14.90
CA ALA A 142 24.64 -32.01 15.15
C ALA A 142 24.03 -32.67 13.90
N ILE A 143 24.78 -33.60 13.30
CA ILE A 143 24.22 -34.67 12.48
C ILE A 143 24.99 -35.94 12.86
N PHE A 144 24.25 -37.04 13.05
CA PHE A 144 24.69 -38.41 13.30
C PHE A 144 24.90 -38.82 14.77
N ASP A 145 23.80 -39.16 15.44
CA ASP A 145 23.81 -40.38 16.25
C ASP A 145 22.60 -41.24 15.87
N ASN A 146 22.86 -42.27 15.06
CA ASN A 146 22.00 -43.43 14.91
C ASN A 146 22.52 -44.48 15.89
N GLN A 147 21.80 -44.72 16.99
CA GLN A 147 21.87 -45.99 17.72
C GLN A 147 20.46 -46.42 18.13
N GLU A 148 19.82 -47.15 17.22
CA GLU A 148 18.95 -48.26 17.59
C GLU A 148 19.83 -49.37 18.19
N GLY A 149 19.46 -49.89 19.36
CA GLY A 149 20.08 -51.11 19.89
C GLY A 149 19.87 -51.34 21.39
N ASP A 150 19.12 -52.40 21.69
CA ASP A 150 19.11 -53.15 22.97
C ASP A 150 18.36 -52.57 24.17
N ASN A 151 17.05 -52.85 24.19
CA ASN A 151 16.42 -53.39 25.40
C ASN A 151 15.96 -54.83 25.12
N LEU A 152 16.74 -55.79 25.62
CA LEU A 152 16.63 -57.24 25.48
C LEU A 152 15.66 -57.86 26.54
N PRO A 153 15.34 -59.17 26.47
CA PRO A 153 14.02 -59.72 26.77
C PRO A 153 13.82 -60.22 28.22
N PHE A 154 12.58 -60.69 28.46
CA PHE A 154 11.93 -61.30 29.63
C PHE A 154 11.01 -60.36 30.43
#